data_AF-A0A818DAZ8-F1
#
_entry.id   AF-A0A818DAZ8-F1
#
_cell.length_a   1.000
_cell.length_b   1.000
_cell.length_c   1.000
_cell.angle_alpha   90.00
_cell.angle_beta   90.00
_cell.angle_gamma   90.00
#
_symmetry.space_group_name_H-M   'P 1'
#
loop_
_entity.id
_entity.type
_entity.pdbx_description
1 polymer ?
#
loop_
_entity_poly.entity_id
_entity_poly.type
_entity_poly.pdbx_seq_one_letter_code
_entity_poly.pdbx_strand_id
1 'polypeptide(L)'
;MATEHMLGAEEDDVQFMRTEDHLCLSCVPVSGVKRMALSGEVFGNRMCHLEDISNEVCCPDLASCIFVLEQAVSVRALQEMVNTTSAEQSSASQGGQTTFRTLLYGHAVLLRHYHSQMYLSCLSTSTSNDKLAFDVGLKEDAQGESCWWTIHPASKQRSEGEKVRFNDDVILVSVFSERYLHAYMSLNELGRVNASFRQQVWSLVPISSGVARVKNPGFVIGGDVIRLMHGNMDHCITTPPPDSQVIDDSGRWYSGFVGWSSLVRLRHVTSGLYLAVVGDENGPKVTCISKKNASAIAVTFEMKMSKEKQTEEAAEQENLGAPTIKYGDTIVFIRHVDSDLWISYETLELTIKGIGKVEEKRIIPVVEGHMDDCFRLVRAQEQEQKTALVIRICNSILGRFNRTDPMSMDAEAVNHLLSKSDVVQALLQDLIGFFSQPSLSLDHEERQLRLKALRNRQDLFQEEGMIRILIAAINFFSERREKTLLLEGVEEKIESITNKLYVVLAALIKGNRANCSNFAQTARLNWLVNRLQSQHASGGVLEVLHSVLVDSPEVLNMITESHILAIIGLLDRNGRDPKVLDVLCSLCVNNGVAVRANQNLICENILQRRDLLLQTALVDHVAW
;
A
#
# COMPACT_ATOMS: atom_id res chain seq x y z
N MET A 1 20.73 14.19 -43.12
CA MET A 1 19.90 15.36 -42.74
C MET A 1 18.56 15.01 -42.09
N ALA A 2 17.60 14.28 -42.70
CA ALA A 2 16.35 13.93 -41.99
C ALA A 2 16.52 12.80 -40.94
N THR A 3 17.45 11.87 -41.15
CA THR A 3 17.78 10.76 -40.23
C THR A 3 18.66 11.20 -39.05
N GLU A 4 19.56 12.18 -39.24
CA GLU A 4 20.38 12.74 -38.15
C GLU A 4 19.55 13.57 -37.16
N HIS A 5 18.51 14.27 -37.62
CA HIS A 5 17.60 15.01 -36.73
C HIS A 5 16.70 14.10 -35.88
N MET A 6 16.42 12.86 -36.33
CA MET A 6 15.68 11.89 -35.51
C MET A 6 16.58 11.24 -34.45
N LEU A 7 17.83 10.89 -34.80
CA LEU A 7 18.80 10.33 -33.84
C LEU A 7 19.17 11.33 -32.73
N GLY A 8 19.34 12.61 -33.06
CA GLY A 8 19.63 13.65 -32.05
C GLY A 8 18.46 13.96 -31.10
N ALA A 9 17.21 13.71 -31.53
CA ALA A 9 16.03 13.87 -30.68
C ALA A 9 15.87 12.70 -29.69
N GLU A 10 16.31 11.49 -30.06
CA GLU A 10 16.32 10.33 -29.17
C GLU A 10 17.43 10.43 -28.11
N GLU A 11 18.59 11.00 -28.42
CA GLU A 11 19.66 11.23 -27.43
C GLU A 11 19.29 12.29 -26.39
N ASP A 12 18.63 13.38 -26.81
CA ASP A 12 18.15 14.43 -25.90
C ASP A 12 17.04 13.94 -24.95
N ASP A 13 16.31 12.88 -25.31
CA ASP A 13 15.29 12.23 -24.47
C ASP A 13 15.89 11.47 -23.27
N VAL A 14 17.20 11.16 -23.32
CA VAL A 14 17.89 10.32 -22.30
C VAL A 14 19.07 11.02 -21.62
N GLN A 15 19.26 12.33 -21.81
CA GLN A 15 20.34 13.10 -21.17
C GLN A 15 19.86 14.15 -20.16
N PHE A 16 18.62 14.65 -20.31
CA PHE A 16 18.09 15.76 -19.52
C PHE A 16 16.81 15.39 -18.80
N MET A 17 16.64 15.92 -17.59
CA MET A 17 15.42 15.77 -16.81
C MET A 17 14.23 16.47 -17.47
N ARG A 18 13.08 15.80 -17.54
CA ARG A 18 11.83 16.34 -18.06
C ARG A 18 10.65 16.07 -17.14
N THR A 19 9.58 16.86 -17.29
CA THR A 19 8.31 16.57 -16.62
C THR A 19 7.81 15.17 -17.01
N GLU A 20 7.11 14.50 -16.09
CA GLU A 20 6.69 13.09 -16.12
C GLU A 20 7.82 12.05 -15.97
N ASP A 21 9.09 12.45 -15.84
CA ASP A 21 10.16 11.50 -15.52
C ASP A 21 10.06 11.02 -14.07
N HIS A 22 10.36 9.73 -13.88
CA HIS A 22 10.45 9.09 -12.58
C HIS A 22 11.89 9.18 -12.07
N LEU A 23 12.08 9.69 -10.85
CA LEU A 23 13.38 9.96 -10.26
C LEU A 23 13.43 9.59 -8.79
N CYS A 24 14.65 9.37 -8.29
CA CYS A 24 14.97 9.22 -6.89
C CYS A 24 15.93 10.33 -6.48
N LEU A 25 15.68 10.95 -5.32
CA LEU A 25 16.60 11.89 -4.71
C LEU A 25 17.57 11.13 -3.83
N SER A 26 18.86 11.13 -4.19
CA SER A 26 19.89 10.47 -3.41
C SER A 26 20.83 11.47 -2.75
N CYS A 27 21.31 11.17 -1.55
CA CYS A 27 22.27 12.01 -0.84
C CYS A 27 23.18 11.18 0.08
N VAL A 28 24.27 11.80 0.53
CA VAL A 28 24.99 11.35 1.73
C VAL A 28 24.59 12.30 2.86
N PRO A 29 23.85 11.83 3.88
CA PRO A 29 23.36 12.70 4.95
C PRO A 29 24.50 13.27 5.79
N VAL A 30 24.28 14.44 6.39
CA VAL A 30 25.26 15.06 7.29
C VAL A 30 25.57 14.11 8.45
N SER A 31 26.86 13.88 8.69
CA SER A 31 27.39 12.91 9.68
C SER A 31 27.19 11.42 9.33
N GLY A 32 26.73 11.11 8.11
CA GLY A 32 26.67 9.75 7.58
C GLY A 32 27.79 9.47 6.56
N VAL A 33 28.14 8.18 6.39
CA VAL A 33 29.10 7.70 5.38
C VAL A 33 28.39 7.02 4.21
N LYS A 34 27.10 6.68 4.39
CA LYS A 34 26.32 5.86 3.47
C LYS A 34 25.50 6.72 2.52
N ARG A 35 25.39 6.28 1.27
CA ARG A 35 24.46 6.87 0.30
C ARG A 35 23.04 6.39 0.59
N MET A 36 22.11 7.32 0.69
CA MET A 36 20.71 7.06 1.00
C MET A 36 19.80 7.70 -0.04
N ALA A 37 18.56 7.22 -0.12
CA ALA A 37 17.50 7.72 -0.99
C ALA A 37 16.36 8.31 -0.17
N LEU A 38 15.76 9.41 -0.64
CA LEU A 38 14.53 9.94 -0.09
C LEU A 38 13.40 8.95 -0.31
N SER A 39 12.71 8.58 0.76
CA SER A 39 11.62 7.62 0.77
C SER A 39 10.36 8.24 1.38
N GLY A 40 9.23 8.00 0.74
CA GLY A 40 7.90 8.36 1.22
C GLY A 40 7.08 7.11 1.53
N GLU A 41 6.42 7.08 2.68
CA GLU A 41 5.45 6.02 2.98
C GLU A 41 4.06 6.41 2.51
N VAL A 42 3.34 5.43 1.97
CA VAL A 42 2.03 5.64 1.32
C VAL A 42 0.91 5.73 2.36
N PHE A 43 0.95 4.86 3.36
CA PHE A 43 -0.10 4.68 4.38
C PHE A 43 0.51 4.74 5.77
N GLY A 44 -0.17 5.41 6.70
CA GLY A 44 0.17 5.45 8.13
C GLY A 44 1.33 6.37 8.51
N ASN A 45 2.18 6.76 7.58
CA ASN A 45 3.28 7.68 7.87
C ASN A 45 3.42 8.71 6.75
N ARG A 46 3.03 9.95 7.06
CA ARG A 46 3.15 11.08 6.14
C ARG A 46 4.54 11.70 6.14
N MET A 47 5.44 11.29 7.03
CA MET A 47 6.79 11.84 7.12
C MET A 47 7.73 11.15 6.15
N CYS A 48 8.58 11.94 5.47
CA CYS A 48 9.63 11.38 4.63
C CYS A 48 10.80 10.88 5.49
N HIS A 49 11.46 9.83 5.03
CA HIS A 49 12.63 9.24 5.67
C HIS A 49 13.69 8.88 4.61
N LEU A 50 14.83 8.36 5.06
CA LEU A 50 15.90 7.93 4.16
C LEU A 50 16.02 6.41 4.17
N GLU A 51 16.04 5.80 2.98
CA GLU A 51 16.34 4.38 2.79
C GLU A 51 17.82 4.22 2.41
N ASP A 52 18.52 3.26 3.03
CA ASP A 52 19.92 2.96 2.71
C ASP A 52 20.00 2.23 1.36
N ILE A 53 20.67 2.84 0.39
CA ILE A 53 20.88 2.27 -0.96
C ILE A 53 22.32 1.79 -1.18
N SER A 54 23.18 1.92 -0.18
CA SER A 54 24.59 1.54 -0.26
C SER A 54 24.87 0.08 0.11
N ASN A 55 23.86 -0.64 0.59
CA ASN A 55 24.02 -2.00 1.10
C ASN A 55 23.93 -3.04 -0.03
N GLU A 56 25.08 -3.50 -0.51
CA GLU A 56 25.16 -4.55 -1.55
C GLU A 56 24.59 -5.91 -1.09
N VAL A 57 24.53 -6.17 0.22
CA VAL A 57 24.06 -7.45 0.78
C VAL A 57 22.53 -7.52 0.86
N CYS A 58 21.84 -6.38 0.93
CA CYS A 58 20.42 -6.30 1.24
C CYS A 58 19.73 -5.34 0.26
N CYS A 59 18.90 -5.87 -0.64
CA CYS A 59 18.25 -5.11 -1.71
C CYS A 59 17.46 -3.90 -1.16
N PRO A 60 17.75 -2.65 -1.58
CA PRO A 60 17.02 -1.46 -1.11
C PRO A 60 15.53 -1.50 -1.51
N ASP A 61 14.64 -0.95 -0.68
CA ASP A 61 13.21 -0.83 -1.06
C ASP A 61 13.01 0.43 -1.93
N LEU A 62 13.39 0.33 -3.20
CA LEU A 62 13.32 1.46 -4.13
C LEU A 62 11.88 1.86 -4.47
N ALA A 63 10.89 0.99 -4.24
CA ALA A 63 9.49 1.25 -4.60
C ALA A 63 8.89 2.46 -3.85
N SER A 64 9.35 2.74 -2.62
CA SER A 64 8.96 3.92 -1.84
C SER A 64 9.83 5.15 -2.10
N CYS A 65 10.88 5.01 -2.93
CA CYS A 65 11.82 6.08 -3.23
C CYS A 65 11.54 6.76 -4.59
N ILE A 66 10.45 6.37 -5.27
CA ILE A 66 10.13 6.85 -6.61
C ILE A 66 9.25 8.09 -6.53
N PHE A 67 9.75 9.19 -7.07
CA PHE A 67 9.02 10.43 -7.28
C PHE A 67 8.86 10.71 -8.77
N VAL A 68 7.77 11.38 -9.14
CA VAL A 68 7.48 11.84 -10.49
C VAL A 68 7.59 13.35 -10.52
N LEU A 69 8.33 13.89 -11.48
CA LEU A 69 8.41 15.33 -11.73
C LEU A 69 7.15 15.78 -12.47
N GLU A 70 6.08 16.13 -11.75
CA GLU A 70 4.79 16.44 -12.36
C GLU A 70 4.78 17.80 -13.06
N GLN A 71 5.34 18.82 -12.41
CA GLN A 71 5.42 20.16 -12.97
C GLN A 71 6.79 20.79 -12.71
N ALA A 72 7.21 21.60 -13.68
CA ALA A 72 8.37 22.48 -13.58
C ALA A 72 8.00 23.83 -14.21
N VAL A 73 8.01 24.88 -13.39
CA VAL A 73 7.61 26.24 -13.79
C VAL A 73 8.61 27.26 -13.28
N SER A 74 8.66 28.44 -13.92
CA SER A 74 9.44 29.55 -13.38
C SER A 74 8.81 30.07 -12.09
N VAL A 75 9.60 30.63 -11.19
CA VAL A 75 9.11 31.17 -9.90
C VAL A 75 8.03 32.24 -10.10
N ARG A 76 8.13 33.07 -11.15
CA ARG A 76 7.11 34.07 -11.47
C ARG A 76 5.79 33.45 -11.92
N ALA A 77 5.86 32.42 -12.77
CA ALA A 77 4.66 31.69 -13.20
C ALA A 77 4.00 30.96 -12.03
N LEU A 78 4.78 30.44 -11.08
CA LEU A 78 4.25 29.85 -9.86
C LEU A 78 3.49 30.88 -9.02
N GLN A 79 4.03 32.08 -8.82
CA GLN A 79 3.34 33.15 -8.08
C GLN A 79 2.00 33.51 -8.72
N GLU A 80 1.94 33.60 -10.05
CA GLU A 80 0.68 33.82 -10.78
C GLU A 80 -0.30 32.65 -10.60
N MET A 81 0.18 31.40 -10.62
CA MET A 81 -0.64 30.20 -10.43
C MET A 81 -1.22 30.10 -9.01
N VAL A 82 -0.43 30.38 -7.98
CA VAL A 82 -0.86 30.34 -6.57
C VAL A 82 -1.87 31.46 -6.27
N ASN A 83 -1.66 32.65 -6.87
CA ASN A 83 -2.58 33.78 -6.71
C ASN A 83 -3.92 33.58 -7.44
N THR A 84 -3.93 32.83 -8.55
CA THR A 84 -5.17 32.52 -9.28
C THR A 84 -5.96 31.38 -8.63
N THR A 85 -5.29 30.35 -8.09
CA THR A 85 -5.95 29.26 -7.34
C THR A 85 -6.57 29.73 -6.02
N SER A 86 -6.11 30.84 -5.44
CA SER A 86 -6.73 31.46 -4.26
C SER A 86 -7.95 32.35 -4.60
N ALA A 87 -8.19 32.67 -5.88
CA ALA A 87 -9.24 33.60 -6.31
C ALA A 87 -10.48 32.95 -6.94
N GLU A 88 -10.43 31.70 -7.45
CA GLU A 88 -11.59 31.06 -8.09
C GLU A 88 -11.74 29.56 -7.77
N GLN A 89 -12.83 29.20 -7.10
CA GLN A 89 -13.38 27.84 -7.06
C GLN A 89 -14.22 27.59 -8.32
N SER A 90 -13.58 27.33 -9.46
CA SER A 90 -14.28 26.77 -10.61
C SER A 90 -13.32 26.05 -11.55
N SER A 91 -13.61 24.76 -11.76
CA SER A 91 -13.22 23.89 -12.88
C SER A 91 -12.39 24.54 -14.00
N ALA A 92 -11.07 24.58 -13.84
CA ALA A 92 -10.15 24.62 -14.97
C ALA A 92 -9.78 23.17 -15.29
N SER A 93 -10.63 22.51 -16.08
CA SER A 93 -10.23 21.32 -16.82
C SER A 93 -8.96 21.64 -17.61
N GLN A 94 -7.87 20.99 -17.22
CA GLN A 94 -6.57 20.97 -17.87
C GLN A 94 -6.76 20.90 -19.40
N GLY A 95 -6.43 21.99 -20.09
CA GLY A 95 -6.29 21.99 -21.54
C GLY A 95 -5.15 21.06 -21.93
N GLY A 96 -5.51 19.94 -22.55
CA GLY A 96 -4.61 18.85 -22.91
C GLY A 96 -3.49 19.27 -23.84
N GLN A 97 -2.27 19.09 -23.37
CA GLN A 97 -1.14 18.47 -24.07
C GLN A 97 -0.09 18.18 -23.00
N THR A 98 0.25 16.92 -22.77
CA THR A 98 1.39 16.52 -21.93
C THR A 98 2.67 16.97 -22.63
N THR A 99 3.05 18.23 -22.43
CA THR A 99 4.33 18.75 -22.93
C THR A 99 5.40 18.29 -21.97
N PHE A 100 6.27 17.38 -22.40
CA PHE A 100 7.46 16.97 -21.66
C PHE A 100 8.46 18.14 -21.62
N ARG A 101 8.34 19.00 -20.62
CA ARG A 101 9.17 20.21 -20.50
C ARG A 101 10.51 19.86 -19.87
N THR A 102 11.60 20.35 -20.46
CA THR A 102 12.94 20.21 -19.89
C THR A 102 13.07 21.02 -18.61
N LEU A 103 13.64 20.42 -17.58
CA LEU A 103 13.93 21.07 -16.31
C LEU A 103 15.13 22.00 -16.45
N LEU A 104 15.01 23.24 -15.95
CA LEU A 104 16.08 24.23 -15.89
C LEU A 104 16.41 24.56 -14.44
N TYR A 105 17.67 24.89 -14.17
CA TYR A 105 18.05 25.49 -12.88
C TYR A 105 17.29 26.81 -12.67
N GLY A 106 16.73 26.99 -11.47
CA GLY A 106 15.91 28.13 -11.08
C GLY A 106 14.41 27.93 -11.24
N HIS A 107 13.98 26.80 -11.80
CA HIS A 107 12.57 26.42 -11.79
C HIS A 107 12.11 25.98 -10.40
N ALA A 108 10.83 26.24 -10.12
CA ALA A 108 10.09 25.58 -9.07
C ALA A 108 9.52 24.26 -9.60
N VAL A 109 9.76 23.18 -8.87
CA VAL A 109 9.34 21.83 -9.20
C VAL A 109 8.28 21.32 -8.23
N LEU A 110 7.36 20.53 -8.77
CA LEU A 110 6.35 19.79 -8.02
C LEU A 110 6.66 18.30 -8.13
N LEU A 111 6.98 17.68 -6.99
CA LEU A 111 7.34 16.27 -6.91
C LEU A 111 6.16 15.48 -6.31
N ARG A 112 5.65 14.52 -7.07
CA ARG A 112 4.60 13.60 -6.63
C ARG A 112 5.19 12.22 -6.35
N HIS A 113 4.93 11.66 -5.17
CA HIS A 113 5.33 10.30 -4.85
C HIS A 113 4.54 9.30 -5.71
N TYR A 114 5.24 8.41 -6.41
CA TYR A 114 4.66 7.55 -7.45
C TYR A 114 3.54 6.66 -6.92
N HIS A 115 3.72 6.06 -5.74
CA HIS A 115 2.77 5.05 -5.27
C HIS A 115 1.58 5.66 -4.51
N SER A 116 1.80 6.71 -3.70
CA SER A 116 0.73 7.35 -2.93
C SER A 116 -0.02 8.43 -3.68
N GLN A 117 0.53 8.91 -4.81
CA GLN A 117 -0.03 10.04 -5.55
C GLN A 117 -0.08 11.34 -4.72
N MET A 118 0.64 11.40 -3.60
CA MET A 118 0.76 12.57 -2.73
C MET A 118 1.99 13.40 -3.10
N TYR A 119 1.97 14.68 -2.76
CA TYR A 119 3.01 15.65 -3.09
C TYR A 119 4.02 15.83 -1.96
N LEU A 120 5.31 15.90 -2.31
CA LEU A 120 6.38 16.19 -1.37
C LEU A 120 6.29 17.64 -0.87
N SER A 121 6.14 17.83 0.43
CA SER A 121 5.84 19.12 1.03
C SER A 121 6.66 19.45 2.27
N CYS A 122 6.88 20.74 2.49
CA CYS A 122 7.34 21.29 3.75
C CYS A 122 6.14 21.43 4.69
N LEU A 123 6.16 20.76 5.83
CA LEU A 123 5.12 20.83 6.84
C LEU A 123 5.35 22.02 7.77
N SER A 124 4.31 22.43 8.51
CA SER A 124 4.42 23.48 9.54
C SER A 124 4.82 22.93 10.91
N THR A 125 4.92 21.61 11.05
CA THR A 125 5.36 20.94 12.28
C THR A 125 6.88 20.90 12.37
N SER A 126 7.40 20.70 13.58
CA SER A 126 8.83 20.48 13.82
C SER A 126 9.00 19.37 14.86
N THR A 127 9.59 18.26 14.44
CA THR A 127 9.91 17.11 15.30
C THR A 127 11.41 16.97 15.57
N SER A 128 12.24 17.80 14.93
CA SER A 128 13.69 17.72 15.06
C SER A 128 14.22 18.52 16.26
N ASN A 129 15.45 18.20 16.72
CA ASN A 129 16.11 18.98 17.77
C ASN A 129 16.40 20.43 17.34
N ASP A 130 16.49 20.66 16.03
CA ASP A 130 16.58 22.00 15.46
C ASP A 130 15.19 22.64 15.46
N LYS A 131 14.93 23.48 16.46
CA LYS A 131 13.65 24.20 16.62
C LYS A 131 13.32 25.12 15.47
N LEU A 132 14.33 25.52 14.69
CA LEU A 132 14.05 26.30 13.51
C LEU A 132 13.50 25.37 12.45
N ALA A 133 14.11 24.21 12.19
CA ALA A 133 13.76 23.30 11.10
C ALA A 133 12.28 22.88 11.06
N PHE A 134 11.75 22.74 9.85
CA PHE A 134 10.41 22.23 9.59
C PHE A 134 10.46 20.77 9.14
N ASP A 135 9.43 20.02 9.44
CA ASP A 135 9.29 18.65 9.01
C ASP A 135 9.02 18.57 7.50
N VAL A 136 9.46 17.48 6.86
CA VAL A 136 9.19 17.20 5.45
C VAL A 136 8.34 15.94 5.32
N GLY A 137 7.26 16.02 4.55
CA GLY A 137 6.28 14.96 4.44
C GLY A 137 5.41 15.06 3.19
N LEU A 138 4.56 14.05 3.00
CA LEU A 138 3.65 13.95 1.87
C LEU A 138 2.27 14.53 2.22
N LYS A 139 1.68 15.30 1.28
CA LYS A 139 0.32 15.83 1.37
C LYS A 139 -0.53 15.42 0.16
N GLU A 140 -1.82 15.23 0.38
CA GLU A 140 -2.76 14.85 -0.70
C GLU A 140 -2.98 15.99 -1.70
N ASP A 141 -3.07 17.23 -1.22
CA ASP A 141 -3.31 18.39 -2.08
C ASP A 141 -2.01 19.11 -2.46
N ALA A 142 -1.89 19.48 -3.74
CA ALA A 142 -0.83 20.35 -4.24
C ALA A 142 -1.12 21.85 -4.03
N GLN A 143 -2.12 22.20 -3.21
CA GLN A 143 -2.54 23.59 -3.01
C GLN A 143 -1.52 24.40 -2.20
N GLY A 144 -1.29 25.63 -2.66
CA GLY A 144 -0.38 26.59 -2.04
C GLY A 144 1.09 26.30 -2.32
N GLU A 145 1.96 27.00 -1.59
CA GLU A 145 3.41 27.00 -1.83
C GLU A 145 4.15 25.85 -1.14
N SER A 146 3.50 25.15 -0.21
CA SER A 146 4.16 24.16 0.66
C SER A 146 4.69 22.92 -0.06
N CYS A 147 4.17 22.62 -1.25
CA CYS A 147 4.55 21.46 -2.06
C CYS A 147 5.61 21.79 -3.14
N TRP A 148 6.04 23.05 -3.22
CA TRP A 148 6.93 23.53 -4.27
C TRP A 148 8.36 23.69 -3.76
N TRP A 149 9.30 23.26 -4.60
CA TRP A 149 10.74 23.32 -4.31
C TRP A 149 11.47 23.99 -5.47
N THR A 150 12.29 25.00 -5.24
CA THR A 150 13.18 25.53 -6.28
C THR A 150 14.44 24.69 -6.37
N ILE A 151 14.91 24.49 -7.60
CA ILE A 151 16.11 23.69 -7.89
C ILE A 151 17.28 24.58 -8.28
N HIS A 152 18.39 24.46 -7.56
CA HIS A 152 19.59 25.27 -7.74
C HIS A 152 20.82 24.39 -7.99
N PRO A 153 21.81 24.87 -8.75
CA PRO A 153 23.04 24.10 -8.99
C PRO A 153 23.87 24.01 -7.71
N ALA A 154 24.38 22.81 -7.39
CA ALA A 154 25.21 22.61 -6.20
C ALA A 154 26.62 23.20 -6.34
N SER A 155 27.12 23.32 -7.58
CA SER A 155 28.47 23.79 -7.89
C SER A 155 28.45 24.98 -8.84
N LYS A 156 29.54 25.75 -8.87
CA LYS A 156 29.73 26.87 -9.80
C LYS A 156 29.97 26.43 -11.26
N GLN A 157 29.99 25.13 -11.55
CA GLN A 157 30.13 24.61 -12.92
C GLN A 157 28.83 24.71 -13.72
N ARG A 158 27.70 24.95 -13.04
CA ARG A 158 26.37 25.13 -13.63
C ARG A 158 25.82 26.49 -13.23
N SER A 159 24.96 27.03 -14.08
CA SER A 159 24.33 28.34 -13.90
C SER A 159 22.82 28.27 -13.95
N GLU A 160 22.15 29.24 -13.32
CA GLU A 160 20.69 29.42 -13.43
C GLU A 160 20.26 29.53 -14.90
N GLY A 161 19.18 28.83 -15.26
CA GLY A 161 18.67 28.75 -16.63
C GLY A 161 19.29 27.64 -17.51
N GLU A 162 20.35 26.97 -17.06
CA GLU A 162 20.90 25.81 -17.77
C GLU A 162 20.00 24.56 -17.60
N LYS A 163 20.02 23.65 -18.60
CA LYS A 163 19.28 22.38 -18.56
C LYS A 163 19.88 21.44 -17.50
N VAL A 164 19.02 20.87 -16.66
CA VAL A 164 19.44 19.90 -15.63
C VAL A 164 19.65 18.53 -16.27
N ARG A 165 20.85 17.96 -16.12
CA ARG A 165 21.19 16.63 -16.64
C ARG A 165 20.86 15.55 -15.61
N PHE A 166 20.77 14.31 -16.08
CA PHE A 166 20.70 13.17 -15.18
C PHE A 166 21.94 13.05 -14.30
N ASN A 167 21.75 12.67 -13.03
CA ASN A 167 22.79 12.59 -12.00
C ASN A 167 23.51 13.90 -11.69
N ASP A 168 23.00 15.06 -12.15
CA ASP A 168 23.52 16.34 -11.68
C ASP A 168 23.24 16.49 -10.18
N ASP A 169 24.19 17.14 -9.50
CA ASP A 169 24.09 17.51 -8.09
C ASP A 169 23.33 18.83 -7.95
N VAL A 170 22.29 18.81 -7.13
CA VAL A 170 21.33 19.91 -6.96
C VAL A 170 21.11 20.24 -5.50
N ILE A 171 20.63 21.47 -5.29
CA ILE A 171 20.15 21.95 -4.00
C ILE A 171 18.65 22.22 -4.17
N LEU A 172 17.84 21.69 -3.27
CA LEU A 172 16.40 21.93 -3.24
C LEU A 172 16.08 22.89 -2.11
N VAL A 173 15.36 23.96 -2.42
CA VAL A 173 14.92 24.98 -1.46
C VAL A 173 13.39 25.04 -1.47
N SER A 174 12.77 24.92 -0.30
CA SER A 174 11.32 25.04 -0.13
C SER A 174 10.87 26.45 -0.49
N VAL A 175 9.84 26.59 -1.34
CA VAL A 175 9.24 27.90 -1.66
C VAL A 175 8.55 28.48 -0.43
N PHE A 176 7.84 27.65 0.34
CA PHE A 176 7.07 28.08 1.50
C PHE A 176 7.92 28.57 2.68
N SER A 177 9.06 27.91 2.93
CA SER A 177 9.87 28.16 4.12
C SER A 177 11.25 28.74 3.84
N GLU A 178 11.62 28.91 2.56
CA GLU A 178 12.92 29.39 2.09
C GLU A 178 14.10 28.62 2.69
N ARG A 179 13.91 27.30 2.88
CA ARG A 179 14.88 26.44 3.56
C ARG A 179 15.27 25.24 2.71
N TYR A 180 16.48 24.77 2.95
CA TYR A 180 17.06 23.65 2.23
C TYR A 180 16.40 22.34 2.67
N LEU A 181 16.14 21.47 1.69
CA LEU A 181 15.83 20.07 1.96
C LEU A 181 17.08 19.41 2.54
N HIS A 182 17.10 19.18 3.84
CA HIS A 182 18.26 18.74 4.59
C HIS A 182 18.11 17.29 5.08
N ALA A 183 19.17 16.51 4.90
CA ALA A 183 19.24 15.11 5.29
C ALA A 183 20.22 14.94 6.45
N TYR A 184 19.80 14.28 7.53
CA TYR A 184 20.64 14.07 8.70
C TYR A 184 20.46 12.69 9.31
N MET A 185 21.50 12.25 10.02
CA MET A 185 21.43 11.03 10.82
C MET A 185 20.87 11.34 12.22
N SER A 186 19.80 10.65 12.60
CA SER A 186 19.30 10.73 13.99
C SER A 186 20.19 9.90 14.95
N LEU A 187 20.01 10.10 16.25
CA LEU A 187 20.76 9.39 17.31
C LEU A 187 20.65 7.85 17.22
N ASN A 188 19.59 7.35 16.57
CA ASN A 188 19.34 5.91 16.39
C ASN A 188 19.88 5.38 15.05
N GLU A 189 20.79 6.11 14.39
CA GLU A 189 21.31 5.79 13.04
C GLU A 189 20.22 5.64 11.97
N LEU A 190 19.04 6.22 12.21
CA LEU A 190 17.97 6.31 11.23
C LEU A 190 18.11 7.63 10.48
N GLY A 191 18.20 7.55 9.16
CA GLY A 191 18.24 8.73 8.30
C GLY A 191 16.90 9.46 8.27
N ARG A 192 16.93 10.77 8.52
CA ARG A 192 15.76 11.65 8.60
C ARG A 192 15.93 12.84 7.67
N VAL A 193 14.81 13.45 7.31
CA VAL A 193 14.75 14.60 6.40
C VAL A 193 13.94 15.72 7.05
N ASN A 194 14.45 16.94 6.94
CA ASN A 194 13.77 18.16 7.39
C ASN A 194 14.10 19.32 6.46
N ALA A 195 13.39 20.45 6.60
CA ALA A 195 13.68 21.71 5.92
C ALA A 195 14.41 22.64 6.90
N SER A 196 15.72 22.81 6.73
CA SER A 196 16.61 23.55 7.64
C SER A 196 17.48 24.58 6.88
N PHE A 197 18.19 25.42 7.62
CA PHE A 197 19.18 26.37 7.06
C PHE A 197 20.49 25.70 6.64
N ARG A 198 20.64 24.39 6.88
CA ARG A 198 21.80 23.61 6.46
C ARG A 198 21.61 23.11 5.04
N GLN A 199 22.49 23.56 4.15
CA GLN A 199 22.51 23.12 2.77
C GLN A 199 22.86 21.63 2.68
N GLN A 200 22.16 20.91 1.81
CA GLN A 200 22.42 19.51 1.48
C GLN A 200 22.45 19.38 -0.03
N VAL A 201 23.44 18.63 -0.54
CA VAL A 201 23.53 18.26 -1.94
C VAL A 201 22.76 16.97 -2.17
N TRP A 202 21.91 16.99 -3.19
CA TRP A 202 21.13 15.85 -3.65
C TRP A 202 21.52 15.52 -5.08
N SER A 203 21.71 14.24 -5.40
CA SER A 203 21.90 13.78 -6.77
C SER A 203 20.55 13.30 -7.33
N LEU A 204 20.19 13.79 -8.51
CA LEU A 204 18.97 13.36 -9.22
C LEU A 204 19.22 12.06 -9.97
N VAL A 205 18.79 10.94 -9.41
CA VAL A 205 18.95 9.62 -10.03
C VAL A 205 17.71 9.32 -10.88
N PRO A 206 17.81 9.23 -12.20
CA PRO A 206 16.66 8.88 -13.01
C PRO A 206 16.33 7.39 -12.84
N ILE A 207 15.07 7.10 -12.55
CA ILE A 207 14.58 5.72 -12.44
C ILE A 207 13.98 5.26 -13.77
N SER A 208 13.15 6.09 -14.38
CA SER A 208 12.46 5.77 -15.63
C SER A 208 12.06 7.05 -16.37
N SER A 209 12.03 7.02 -17.70
CA SER A 209 11.58 8.17 -18.49
C SER A 209 10.07 8.14 -18.73
N GLY A 210 9.38 9.25 -18.46
CA GLY A 210 7.95 9.39 -18.73
C GLY A 210 7.64 9.35 -20.22
N VAL A 211 8.49 9.98 -21.03
CA VAL A 211 8.39 9.99 -22.50
C VAL A 211 8.42 8.57 -23.05
N ALA A 212 9.39 7.77 -22.59
CA ALA A 212 9.58 6.42 -23.09
C ALA A 212 8.41 5.49 -22.70
N ARG A 213 7.86 5.65 -21.48
CA ARG A 213 6.67 4.92 -21.02
C ARG A 213 5.44 5.23 -21.87
N VAL A 214 5.24 6.49 -22.26
CA VAL A 214 4.11 6.90 -23.12
C VAL A 214 4.29 6.44 -24.57
N LYS A 215 5.52 6.50 -25.11
CA LYS A 215 5.81 6.02 -26.46
C LYS A 215 5.69 4.50 -26.60
N ASN A 216 5.96 3.73 -25.53
CA ASN A 216 6.05 2.27 -25.56
C ASN A 216 5.17 1.58 -24.49
N PRO A 217 3.83 1.76 -24.50
CA PRO A 217 2.96 1.30 -23.41
C PRO A 217 2.82 -0.23 -23.32
N GLY A 218 3.18 -0.96 -24.37
CA GLY A 218 3.05 -2.42 -24.46
C GLY A 218 4.27 -3.21 -24.00
N PHE A 219 5.35 -2.54 -23.59
CA PHE A 219 6.62 -3.18 -23.27
C PHE A 219 6.89 -3.22 -21.76
N VAL A 220 7.59 -4.27 -21.34
CA VAL A 220 7.91 -4.53 -19.93
C VAL A 220 9.05 -3.64 -19.49
N ILE A 221 8.82 -2.95 -18.37
CA ILE A 221 9.78 -2.03 -17.76
C ILE A 221 10.05 -2.51 -16.33
N GLY A 222 11.29 -2.39 -15.86
CA GLY A 222 11.66 -2.69 -14.49
C GLY A 222 10.80 -1.91 -13.48
N GLY A 223 10.50 -2.53 -12.33
CA GLY A 223 9.66 -1.93 -11.30
C GLY A 223 8.15 -2.07 -11.51
N ASP A 224 7.70 -2.50 -12.69
CA ASP A 224 6.28 -2.79 -12.92
C ASP A 224 5.83 -4.05 -12.16
N VAL A 225 4.59 -4.03 -11.69
CA VAL A 225 3.94 -5.19 -11.07
C VAL A 225 3.28 -6.03 -12.16
N ILE A 226 3.61 -7.32 -12.19
CA ILE A 226 3.17 -8.22 -13.26
C ILE A 226 2.63 -9.53 -12.67
N ARG A 227 1.78 -10.19 -13.45
CA ARG A 227 1.41 -11.59 -13.25
C ARG A 227 2.16 -12.46 -14.25
N LEU A 228 2.66 -13.59 -13.77
CA LEU A 228 3.32 -14.60 -14.58
C LEU A 228 2.29 -15.67 -14.95
N MET A 229 1.82 -15.66 -16.19
CA MET A 229 0.85 -16.65 -16.71
C MET A 229 1.60 -17.84 -17.30
N HIS A 230 1.22 -19.06 -16.95
CA HIS A 230 1.82 -20.31 -17.41
C HIS A 230 0.97 -20.97 -18.50
N GLY A 231 1.55 -21.15 -19.69
CA GLY A 231 0.92 -21.82 -20.82
C GLY A 231 -0.14 -20.99 -21.54
N ASN A 232 -1.03 -21.68 -22.28
CA ASN A 232 -2.13 -21.06 -23.03
C ASN A 232 -3.44 -20.92 -22.21
N MET A 233 -3.42 -21.33 -20.95
CA MET A 233 -4.57 -21.36 -20.04
C MET A 233 -4.45 -20.21 -19.02
N ASP A 234 -5.55 -19.86 -18.35
CA ASP A 234 -5.59 -18.86 -17.27
C ASP A 234 -4.96 -19.38 -15.95
N HIS A 235 -3.82 -20.09 -16.03
CA HIS A 235 -3.05 -20.49 -14.87
C HIS A 235 -1.95 -19.47 -14.63
N CYS A 236 -1.94 -18.80 -13.47
CA CYS A 236 -0.85 -17.93 -13.04
C CYS A 236 0.07 -18.66 -12.06
N ILE A 237 1.35 -18.27 -12.03
CA ILE A 237 2.23 -18.61 -10.91
C ILE A 237 1.62 -17.98 -9.67
N THR A 238 1.14 -18.83 -8.78
CA THR A 238 0.76 -18.45 -7.42
C THR A 238 1.73 -19.14 -6.49
N THR A 239 2.03 -18.48 -5.38
CA THR A 239 2.54 -19.16 -4.20
C THR A 239 1.35 -19.29 -3.23
N PRO A 240 1.44 -19.95 -2.06
CA PRO A 240 0.42 -19.79 -1.00
C PRO A 240 0.64 -18.50 -0.19
N PRO A 241 -0.39 -17.67 0.05
CA PRO A 241 -0.81 -16.49 -0.76
C PRO A 241 0.28 -15.40 -0.97
N PRO A 242 0.78 -15.28 -2.22
CA PRO A 242 1.63 -14.18 -2.70
C PRO A 242 1.60 -13.87 -4.27
N ASP A 243 1.52 -12.61 -4.72
CA ASP A 243 1.84 -12.03 -6.07
C ASP A 243 3.21 -11.30 -6.25
N SER A 244 3.95 -11.49 -7.36
CA SER A 244 5.34 -10.99 -7.55
C SER A 244 5.56 -9.72 -8.41
N GLN A 245 6.61 -8.97 -8.12
CA GLN A 245 7.18 -7.79 -8.82
C GLN A 245 8.50 -8.18 -9.48
N VAL A 246 8.89 -7.48 -10.55
CA VAL A 246 10.22 -7.61 -11.17
C VAL A 246 11.03 -6.35 -10.88
N ILE A 247 12.23 -6.51 -10.34
CA ILE A 247 13.20 -5.44 -10.09
C ILE A 247 14.40 -5.72 -10.99
N ASP A 248 14.69 -4.84 -11.93
CA ASP A 248 15.90 -4.90 -12.76
C ASP A 248 17.07 -4.26 -11.97
N ASP A 249 18.24 -4.90 -11.98
CA ASP A 249 19.44 -4.44 -11.25
C ASP A 249 20.58 -4.02 -12.22
N SER A 250 20.30 -3.92 -13.52
CA SER A 250 21.31 -3.58 -14.53
C SER A 250 21.52 -2.07 -14.72
N GLY A 251 22.44 -1.49 -13.96
CA GLY A 251 23.02 -0.16 -14.24
C GLY A 251 22.19 1.05 -13.78
N ARG A 252 22.64 2.26 -14.12
CA ARG A 252 22.18 3.57 -13.58
C ARG A 252 20.65 3.83 -13.64
N TRP A 253 19.88 3.00 -14.34
CA TRP A 253 18.42 3.07 -14.51
C TRP A 253 17.73 1.86 -13.88
N TYR A 254 17.24 2.01 -12.64
CA TYR A 254 16.52 0.94 -11.91
C TYR A 254 15.18 0.51 -12.55
N SER A 255 14.71 1.18 -13.60
CA SER A 255 13.46 0.88 -14.31
C SER A 255 13.56 1.19 -15.81
N GLY A 256 14.58 0.62 -16.46
CA GLY A 256 14.69 0.52 -17.91
C GLY A 256 13.78 -0.55 -18.52
N PHE A 257 13.74 -0.62 -19.86
CA PHE A 257 13.10 -1.72 -20.58
C PHE A 257 13.80 -3.04 -20.25
N VAL A 258 13.02 -4.04 -19.88
CA VAL A 258 13.57 -5.37 -19.59
C VAL A 258 13.95 -6.01 -20.92
N GLY A 259 15.26 -6.19 -21.12
CA GLY A 259 15.86 -6.83 -22.28
C GLY A 259 15.91 -8.35 -22.15
N TRP A 260 16.22 -9.02 -23.26
CA TRP A 260 16.66 -10.41 -23.21
C TRP A 260 18.00 -10.46 -22.49
N SER A 261 18.17 -11.40 -21.56
CA SER A 261 19.36 -11.51 -20.71
C SER A 261 19.56 -10.36 -19.70
N SER A 262 18.57 -9.48 -19.51
CA SER A 262 18.58 -8.53 -18.38
C SER A 262 18.50 -9.28 -17.05
N LEU A 263 19.31 -8.84 -16.09
CA LEU A 263 19.35 -9.41 -14.74
C LEU A 263 18.20 -8.84 -13.91
N VAL A 264 17.29 -9.70 -13.50
CA VAL A 264 16.09 -9.32 -12.75
C VAL A 264 15.96 -10.10 -11.45
N ARG A 265 15.42 -9.43 -10.44
CA ARG A 265 14.99 -10.00 -9.17
C ARG A 265 13.49 -10.03 -9.12
N LEU A 266 12.91 -11.13 -8.66
CA LEU A 266 11.47 -11.27 -8.53
C LEU A 266 11.08 -11.07 -7.05
N ARG A 267 10.42 -9.95 -6.73
CA ARG A 267 9.97 -9.61 -5.38
C ARG A 267 8.47 -9.80 -5.22
N HIS A 268 8.05 -10.71 -4.39
CA HIS A 268 6.68 -10.80 -3.94
C HIS A 268 6.12 -9.49 -3.31
N VAL A 269 5.01 -8.93 -3.83
CA VAL A 269 4.41 -7.64 -3.48
C VAL A 269 3.74 -7.63 -2.12
N THR A 270 2.76 -8.50 -1.84
CA THR A 270 1.96 -8.42 -0.60
C THR A 270 2.75 -8.85 0.64
N SER A 271 3.78 -9.69 0.49
CA SER A 271 4.62 -10.19 1.59
C SER A 271 6.04 -9.61 1.59
N GLY A 272 6.47 -9.00 0.48
CA GLY A 272 7.78 -8.34 0.38
C GLY A 272 8.98 -9.30 0.27
N LEU A 273 8.76 -10.61 0.09
CA LEU A 273 9.79 -11.63 -0.04
C LEU A 273 10.37 -11.66 -1.47
N TYR A 274 11.55 -12.22 -1.65
CA TYR A 274 12.15 -12.42 -2.98
C TYR A 274 12.07 -13.90 -3.36
N LEU A 275 11.74 -14.19 -4.62
CA LEU A 275 11.93 -15.51 -5.18
C LEU A 275 13.43 -15.80 -5.21
N ALA A 276 13.81 -16.99 -4.78
CA ALA A 276 15.19 -17.42 -4.72
C ALA A 276 15.35 -18.89 -5.04
N VAL A 277 16.49 -19.25 -5.61
CA VAL A 277 16.94 -20.63 -5.68
C VAL A 277 17.99 -20.84 -4.59
N VAL A 278 17.66 -21.69 -3.63
CA VAL A 278 18.55 -22.00 -2.49
C VAL A 278 18.89 -23.48 -2.56
N GLY A 279 20.18 -23.80 -2.38
CA GLY A 279 20.65 -25.18 -2.24
C GLY A 279 20.42 -25.69 -0.82
N ASP A 280 19.62 -26.74 -0.66
CA ASP A 280 19.46 -27.49 0.59
C ASP A 280 20.15 -28.87 0.47
N GLU A 281 20.19 -29.64 1.56
CA GLU A 281 20.73 -31.02 1.60
C GLU A 281 20.05 -31.96 0.58
N ASN A 282 18.83 -31.64 0.14
CA ASN A 282 18.04 -32.39 -0.85
C ASN A 282 18.15 -31.85 -2.28
N GLY A 283 19.05 -30.88 -2.54
CA GLY A 283 19.24 -30.24 -3.85
C GLY A 283 18.69 -28.81 -3.93
N PRO A 284 18.81 -28.16 -5.10
CA PRO A 284 18.35 -26.80 -5.32
C PRO A 284 16.82 -26.71 -5.30
N LYS A 285 16.29 -25.71 -4.61
CA LYS A 285 14.85 -25.51 -4.45
C LYS A 285 14.46 -24.04 -4.62
N VAL A 286 13.33 -23.81 -5.28
CA VAL A 286 12.72 -22.49 -5.39
C VAL A 286 11.95 -22.17 -4.11
N THR A 287 12.29 -21.07 -3.45
CA THR A 287 11.65 -20.60 -2.21
C THR A 287 11.52 -19.08 -2.19
N CYS A 288 10.65 -18.55 -1.32
CA CYS A 288 10.56 -17.11 -1.08
C CYS A 288 11.32 -16.75 0.19
N ILE A 289 12.33 -15.88 0.07
CA ILE A 289 13.21 -15.49 1.18
C ILE A 289 13.04 -14.01 1.53
N SER A 290 13.31 -13.67 2.79
CA SER A 290 13.21 -12.28 3.24
C SER A 290 14.33 -11.41 2.68
N LYS A 291 14.09 -10.10 2.56
CA LYS A 291 15.09 -9.08 2.15
C LYS A 291 16.45 -9.24 2.85
N LYS A 292 16.48 -9.66 4.13
CA LYS A 292 17.73 -9.83 4.90
C LYS A 292 18.60 -11.00 4.44
N ASN A 293 17.97 -12.02 3.85
CA ASN A 293 18.64 -13.24 3.41
C ASN A 293 18.78 -13.30 1.88
N ALA A 294 18.28 -12.29 1.17
CA ALA A 294 18.24 -12.19 -0.28
C ALA A 294 19.60 -11.75 -0.85
N SER A 295 20.58 -12.66 -0.82
CA SER A 295 21.86 -12.43 -1.50
C SER A 295 21.66 -12.35 -3.02
N ALA A 296 22.43 -11.50 -3.70
CA ALA A 296 22.32 -11.32 -5.16
C ALA A 296 22.44 -12.66 -5.91
N ILE A 297 23.28 -13.57 -5.43
CA ILE A 297 23.49 -14.90 -6.03
C ILE A 297 22.20 -15.73 -6.06
N ALA A 298 21.40 -15.70 -4.99
CA ALA A 298 20.22 -16.56 -4.86
C ALA A 298 18.97 -16.01 -5.54
N VAL A 299 18.88 -14.69 -5.77
CA VAL A 299 17.66 -14.01 -6.23
C VAL A 299 17.75 -13.44 -7.64
N THR A 300 18.85 -13.67 -8.35
CA THR A 300 19.07 -13.11 -9.69
C THR A 300 18.65 -14.12 -10.76
N PHE A 301 17.71 -13.69 -11.58
CA PHE A 301 17.17 -14.42 -12.71
C PHE A 301 17.40 -13.63 -13.99
N GLU A 302 17.26 -14.31 -15.11
CA GLU A 302 17.26 -13.69 -16.43
C GLU A 302 16.08 -14.21 -17.25
N MET A 303 15.62 -13.38 -18.18
CA MET A 303 14.58 -13.74 -19.14
C MET A 303 15.20 -14.10 -20.47
N LYS A 304 14.83 -15.27 -21.01
CA LYS A 304 15.33 -15.81 -22.28
C LYS A 304 14.21 -16.11 -23.26
N MET A 305 14.52 -15.98 -24.55
CA MET A 305 13.59 -16.28 -25.65
C MET A 305 13.48 -17.78 -25.93
N SER A 306 14.54 -18.55 -25.64
CA SER A 306 14.58 -20.01 -25.81
C SER A 306 15.51 -20.66 -24.79
N LYS A 307 15.45 -21.99 -24.69
CA LYS A 307 16.33 -22.78 -23.82
C LYS A 307 17.64 -23.22 -24.49
N GLU A 308 17.90 -22.75 -25.70
CA GLU A 308 19.14 -23.06 -26.41
C GLU A 308 20.32 -22.31 -25.79
N LYS A 309 21.51 -22.94 -25.83
CA LYS A 309 22.76 -22.28 -25.41
C LYS A 309 23.12 -21.21 -26.44
N GLN A 310 22.54 -20.03 -26.29
CA GLN A 310 22.92 -18.85 -27.05
C GLN A 310 23.94 -18.04 -26.23
N THR A 311 25.12 -17.85 -26.80
CA THR A 311 26.13 -16.90 -26.31
C THR A 311 25.67 -15.49 -26.66
N GLU A 312 24.64 -15.01 -25.96
CA GLU A 312 24.27 -13.60 -26.03
C GLU A 312 25.20 -12.83 -25.09
N GLU A 313 26.04 -11.96 -25.66
CA GLU A 313 26.81 -11.02 -24.86
C GLU A 313 25.82 -10.11 -24.13
N ALA A 314 25.87 -10.09 -22.81
CA ALA A 314 25.17 -9.09 -22.00
C ALA A 314 25.80 -7.73 -22.33
N ALA A 315 25.23 -7.04 -23.32
CA ALA A 315 25.62 -5.66 -23.59
C ALA A 315 25.22 -4.83 -22.37
N GLU A 316 26.19 -4.28 -21.64
CA GLU A 316 25.95 -3.25 -20.64
C GLU A 316 25.35 -2.04 -21.37
N GLN A 317 24.02 -1.95 -21.38
CA GLN A 317 23.32 -0.83 -21.99
C GLN A 317 23.32 0.34 -20.99
N GLU A 318 24.12 1.37 -21.28
CA GLU A 318 24.18 2.60 -20.45
C GLU A 318 22.89 3.46 -20.54
N ASN A 319 21.97 3.12 -21.43
CA ASN A 319 20.71 3.82 -21.71
C ASN A 319 19.50 3.06 -21.15
N LEU A 320 18.28 3.58 -21.31
CA LEU A 320 17.01 2.98 -20.84
C LEU A 320 16.76 1.53 -21.30
N GLY A 321 17.57 0.99 -22.21
CA GLY A 321 17.40 -0.32 -22.80
C GLY A 321 16.50 -0.31 -24.04
N ALA A 322 16.55 -1.37 -24.84
CA ALA A 322 15.68 -1.54 -26.00
C ALA A 322 14.33 -2.18 -25.59
N PRO A 323 13.18 -1.69 -26.07
CA PRO A 323 11.89 -2.31 -25.79
C PRO A 323 11.76 -3.65 -26.55
N THR A 324 12.05 -4.77 -25.87
CA THR A 324 12.02 -6.12 -26.49
C THR A 324 10.85 -6.97 -26.00
N ILE A 325 10.65 -7.05 -24.68
CA ILE A 325 9.63 -7.93 -24.06
C ILE A 325 8.29 -7.20 -23.99
N LYS A 326 7.20 -7.83 -24.48
CA LYS A 326 5.85 -7.24 -24.53
C LYS A 326 4.89 -7.91 -23.55
N TYR A 327 3.97 -7.14 -22.98
CA TYR A 327 2.91 -7.73 -22.17
C TYR A 327 1.99 -8.62 -23.02
N GLY A 328 1.71 -9.83 -22.53
CA GLY A 328 0.81 -10.82 -23.13
C GLY A 328 1.37 -11.56 -24.36
N ASP A 329 2.08 -10.87 -25.25
CA ASP A 329 2.49 -11.42 -26.54
C ASP A 329 3.81 -12.19 -26.50
N THR A 330 4.77 -11.76 -25.66
CA THR A 330 6.06 -12.45 -25.58
C THR A 330 6.02 -13.59 -24.59
N ILE A 331 6.47 -14.76 -25.06
CA ILE A 331 6.73 -15.92 -24.22
C ILE A 331 8.15 -15.80 -23.69
N VAL A 332 8.33 -15.92 -22.39
CA VAL A 332 9.61 -15.84 -21.70
C VAL A 332 9.89 -17.16 -20.98
N PHE A 333 11.16 -17.55 -21.00
CA PHE A 333 11.70 -18.61 -20.15
C PHE A 333 12.55 -17.95 -19.06
N ILE A 334 12.39 -18.40 -17.81
CA ILE A 334 13.10 -17.82 -16.67
C ILE A 334 14.22 -18.78 -16.27
N ARG A 335 15.44 -18.27 -16.23
CA ARG A 335 16.64 -19.01 -15.82
C ARG A 335 17.27 -18.36 -14.60
N HIS A 336 17.69 -19.16 -13.63
CA HIS A 336 18.48 -18.68 -12.50
C HIS A 336 19.95 -18.55 -12.92
N VAL A 337 20.54 -17.38 -12.66
CA VAL A 337 21.84 -17.00 -13.24
C VAL A 337 22.99 -17.82 -12.66
N ASP A 338 23.04 -18.00 -11.35
CA ASP A 338 24.16 -18.67 -10.67
C ASP A 338 24.14 -20.19 -10.89
N SER A 339 22.96 -20.81 -10.74
CA SER A 339 22.84 -22.27 -10.85
C SER A 339 22.62 -22.78 -12.28
N ASP A 340 22.36 -21.88 -13.24
CA ASP A 340 22.02 -22.22 -14.62
C ASP A 340 20.81 -23.18 -14.73
N LEU A 341 19.83 -23.03 -13.82
CA LEU A 341 18.62 -23.86 -13.78
C LEU A 341 17.42 -23.10 -14.31
N TRP A 342 16.61 -23.77 -15.13
CA TRP A 342 15.33 -23.27 -15.61
C TRP A 342 14.25 -23.39 -14.54
N ILE A 343 13.38 -22.39 -14.49
CA ILE A 343 12.16 -22.45 -13.70
C ILE A 343 11.11 -23.24 -14.49
N SER A 344 10.70 -24.38 -13.93
CA SER A 344 9.67 -25.26 -14.48
C SER A 344 8.74 -25.72 -13.37
N TYR A 345 7.89 -26.72 -13.62
CA TYR A 345 6.92 -27.22 -12.65
C TYR A 345 7.00 -28.74 -12.48
N GLU A 346 6.60 -29.22 -11.31
CA GLU A 346 6.33 -30.62 -10.99
C GLU A 346 4.84 -30.74 -10.65
N THR A 347 4.16 -31.75 -11.19
CA THR A 347 2.72 -31.96 -10.91
C THR A 347 2.57 -32.97 -9.78
N LEU A 348 1.87 -32.57 -8.73
CA LEU A 348 1.56 -33.38 -7.55
C LEU A 348 0.06 -33.66 -7.51
N GLU A 349 -0.34 -34.93 -7.44
CA GLU A 349 -1.74 -35.28 -7.18
C GLU A 349 -2.04 -35.19 -5.67
N LEU A 350 -2.91 -34.26 -5.29
CA LEU A 350 -3.40 -34.13 -3.92
C LEU A 350 -4.87 -34.56 -3.82
N THR A 351 -5.19 -35.39 -2.83
CA THR A 351 -6.58 -35.69 -2.49
C THR A 351 -7.12 -34.67 -1.48
N ILE A 352 -7.94 -33.73 -1.96
CA ILE A 352 -8.59 -32.71 -1.13
C ILE A 352 -9.95 -33.24 -0.66
N LYS A 353 -10.19 -33.20 0.66
CA LYS A 353 -11.49 -33.61 1.25
C LYS A 353 -12.63 -32.76 0.68
N GLY A 354 -13.59 -33.43 0.03
CA GLY A 354 -14.78 -32.80 -0.55
C GLY A 354 -14.69 -32.45 -2.04
N ILE A 355 -13.50 -32.41 -2.63
CA ILE A 355 -13.27 -32.06 -4.04
C ILE A 355 -12.73 -33.25 -4.84
N GLY A 356 -12.02 -34.18 -4.18
CA GLY A 356 -11.44 -35.36 -4.82
C GLY A 356 -9.95 -35.19 -5.10
N LYS A 357 -9.44 -35.89 -6.12
CA LYS A 357 -8.06 -35.73 -6.59
C LYS A 357 -7.93 -34.43 -7.39
N VAL A 358 -7.00 -33.58 -6.98
CA VAL A 358 -6.67 -32.31 -7.63
C VAL A 358 -5.19 -32.33 -7.96
N GLU A 359 -4.85 -31.98 -9.20
CA GLU A 359 -3.47 -31.81 -9.62
C GLU A 359 -3.00 -30.40 -9.22
N GLU A 360 -1.97 -30.32 -8.38
CA GLU A 360 -1.30 -29.09 -8.02
C GLU A 360 0.07 -29.03 -8.69
N LYS A 361 0.35 -27.95 -9.42
CA LYS A 361 1.65 -27.72 -10.04
C LYS A 361 2.54 -26.90 -9.11
N ARG A 362 3.68 -27.46 -8.72
CA ARG A 362 4.68 -26.81 -7.89
C ARG A 362 5.86 -26.36 -8.74
N ILE A 363 6.33 -25.13 -8.55
CA ILE A 363 7.52 -24.63 -9.24
C ILE A 363 8.79 -25.29 -8.69
N ILE A 364 9.64 -25.76 -9.59
CA ILE A 364 10.93 -26.38 -9.29
C ILE A 364 12.04 -25.88 -10.23
N PRO A 365 13.30 -25.81 -9.77
CA PRO A 365 14.43 -25.50 -10.63
C PRO A 365 14.95 -26.79 -11.30
N VAL A 366 15.14 -26.78 -12.62
CA VAL A 366 15.49 -27.97 -13.42
C VAL A 366 16.50 -27.67 -14.53
N VAL A 367 17.26 -28.67 -14.95
CA VAL A 367 18.36 -28.50 -15.93
C VAL A 367 17.85 -28.31 -17.37
N GLU A 368 16.81 -29.03 -17.78
CA GLU A 368 16.30 -28.97 -19.16
C GLU A 368 14.89 -28.33 -19.24
N GLY A 369 14.09 -28.48 -18.18
CA GLY A 369 12.71 -27.97 -18.10
C GLY A 369 11.76 -28.54 -19.14
N HIS A 370 10.46 -28.34 -18.92
CA HIS A 370 9.44 -28.84 -19.83
C HIS A 370 9.27 -27.96 -21.08
N MET A 371 8.73 -28.51 -22.16
CA MET A 371 8.53 -27.77 -23.42
C MET A 371 7.40 -26.72 -23.30
N ASP A 372 6.53 -26.87 -22.31
CA ASP A 372 5.38 -26.02 -22.05
C ASP A 372 5.61 -25.00 -20.93
N ASP A 373 6.87 -24.77 -20.52
CA ASP A 373 7.32 -23.69 -19.62
C ASP A 373 7.17 -22.28 -20.27
N CYS A 374 6.02 -22.03 -20.88
CA CYS A 374 5.74 -20.80 -21.62
C CYS A 374 5.16 -19.77 -20.66
N PHE A 375 6.02 -18.91 -20.08
CA PHE A 375 5.54 -17.82 -19.24
C PHE A 375 5.17 -16.60 -20.07
N ARG A 376 4.00 -16.01 -19.82
CA ARG A 376 3.59 -14.71 -20.37
C ARG A 376 3.50 -13.69 -19.25
N LEU A 377 3.98 -12.49 -19.54
CA LEU A 377 3.97 -11.38 -18.58
C LEU A 377 2.69 -10.56 -18.79
N VAL A 378 1.84 -10.45 -17.78
CA VAL A 378 0.63 -9.62 -17.84
C VAL A 378 0.75 -8.51 -16.81
N ARG A 379 0.54 -7.26 -17.23
CA ARG A 379 0.59 -6.12 -16.31
C ARG A 379 -0.56 -6.17 -15.32
N ALA A 380 -0.28 -6.01 -14.02
CA ALA A 380 -1.32 -5.89 -12.99
C ALA A 380 -2.06 -4.55 -13.11
N GLN A 381 -3.33 -4.50 -12.72
CA GLN A 381 -4.10 -3.25 -12.76
C GLN A 381 -3.60 -2.27 -11.69
N GLU A 382 -3.52 -0.97 -11.99
CA GLU A 382 -2.97 0.03 -11.06
C GLU A 382 -3.61 -0.02 -9.66
N GLN A 383 -4.93 -0.21 -9.60
CA GLN A 383 -5.67 -0.27 -8.34
C GLN A 383 -5.32 -1.50 -7.51
N GLU A 384 -5.05 -2.63 -8.15
CA GLU A 384 -4.60 -3.86 -7.50
C GLU A 384 -3.18 -3.69 -6.96
N GLN A 385 -2.28 -3.08 -7.73
CA GLN A 385 -0.91 -2.78 -7.29
C GLN A 385 -0.90 -1.93 -6.02
N LYS A 386 -1.72 -0.87 -6.00
CA LYS A 386 -1.91 -0.02 -4.83
C LYS A 386 -2.41 -0.85 -3.65
N THR A 387 -3.46 -1.66 -3.86
CA THR A 387 -4.05 -2.50 -2.82
C THR A 387 -3.05 -3.48 -2.23
N ALA A 388 -2.25 -4.13 -3.08
CA ALA A 388 -1.22 -5.09 -2.67
C ALA A 388 -0.12 -4.44 -1.80
N LEU A 389 0.29 -3.20 -2.11
CA LEU A 389 1.21 -2.45 -1.26
C LEU A 389 0.57 -2.12 0.10
N VAL A 390 -0.70 -1.69 0.12
CA VAL A 390 -1.39 -1.41 1.39
C VAL A 390 -1.45 -2.67 2.26
N ILE A 391 -1.72 -3.83 1.67
CA ILE A 391 -1.69 -5.12 2.38
C ILE A 391 -0.30 -5.38 2.96
N ARG A 392 0.78 -5.16 2.21
CA ARG A 392 2.16 -5.31 2.70
C ARG A 392 2.44 -4.43 3.92
N ILE A 393 2.02 -3.16 3.85
CA ILE A 393 2.18 -2.21 4.96
C ILE A 393 1.40 -2.68 6.19
N CYS A 394 0.14 -3.11 5.99
CA CYS A 394 -0.69 -3.64 7.06
C CYS A 394 -0.08 -4.90 7.69
N ASN A 395 0.44 -5.83 6.88
CA ASN A 395 1.12 -7.02 7.37
C ASN A 395 2.39 -6.68 8.16
N SER A 396 3.17 -5.72 7.70
CA SER A 396 4.40 -5.27 8.37
C SER A 396 4.11 -4.60 9.71
N ILE A 397 3.05 -3.78 9.80
CA ILE A 397 2.71 -3.03 11.01
C ILE A 397 1.86 -3.89 11.95
N LEU A 398 0.71 -4.38 11.48
CA LEU A 398 -0.23 -5.14 12.30
C LEU A 398 0.28 -6.54 12.65
N GLY A 399 0.98 -7.18 11.71
CA GLY A 399 1.56 -8.50 11.94
C GLY A 399 2.64 -8.54 13.03
N ARG A 400 3.28 -7.41 13.35
CA ARG A 400 4.21 -7.31 14.49
C ARG A 400 3.50 -7.47 15.83
N PHE A 401 2.29 -6.92 15.98
CA PHE A 401 1.51 -7.11 17.21
C PHE A 401 1.15 -8.58 17.41
N ASN A 402 0.76 -9.27 16.33
CA ASN A 402 0.37 -10.68 16.39
C ASN A 402 1.52 -11.65 16.74
N ARG A 403 2.77 -11.27 16.45
CA ARG A 403 3.96 -12.07 16.77
C ARG A 403 4.50 -11.79 18.17
N THR A 404 3.97 -10.78 18.83
CA THR A 404 4.44 -10.33 20.14
C THR A 404 3.46 -10.83 21.20
N ASP A 405 3.96 -11.52 22.22
CA ASP A 405 3.10 -11.94 23.33
C ASP A 405 2.61 -10.70 24.09
N PRO A 406 1.28 -10.51 24.26
CA PRO A 406 0.73 -9.42 25.05
C PRO A 406 1.33 -9.34 26.47
N MET A 407 1.76 -10.47 27.03
CA MET A 407 2.15 -10.61 28.43
C MET A 407 3.67 -10.60 28.67
N SER A 408 4.49 -10.84 27.64
CA SER A 408 5.95 -10.94 27.79
C SER A 408 6.69 -9.61 27.68
N MET A 409 5.99 -8.50 27.50
CA MET A 409 6.60 -7.20 27.24
C MET A 409 6.79 -6.41 28.54
N ASP A 410 8.04 -6.04 28.83
CA ASP A 410 8.35 -5.03 29.85
C ASP A 410 7.67 -3.69 29.53
N ALA A 411 7.42 -2.87 30.56
CA ALA A 411 6.78 -1.55 30.41
C ALA A 411 7.49 -0.64 29.38
N GLU A 412 8.81 -0.76 29.23
CA GLU A 412 9.61 -0.03 28.23
C GLU A 412 9.35 -0.50 26.79
N ALA A 413 9.19 -1.81 26.59
CA ALA A 413 8.88 -2.36 25.27
C ALA A 413 7.45 -1.93 24.85
N VAL A 414 6.51 -1.88 25.80
CA VAL A 414 5.15 -1.38 25.57
C VAL A 414 5.17 0.11 25.25
N ASN A 415 5.97 0.92 25.96
CA ASN A 415 6.17 2.33 25.65
C ASN A 415 6.82 2.53 24.27
N HIS A 416 7.76 1.68 23.85
CA HIS A 416 8.33 1.73 22.51
C HIS A 416 7.33 1.30 21.42
N LEU A 417 6.40 0.41 21.76
CA LEU A 417 5.31 0.01 20.88
C LEU A 417 4.29 1.16 20.72
N LEU A 418 3.96 1.84 21.82
CA LEU A 418 3.08 3.00 21.87
C LEU A 418 3.74 4.26 21.34
N SER A 419 5.07 4.35 21.31
CA SER A 419 5.78 5.46 20.65
C SER A 419 5.58 5.46 19.13
N LYS A 420 5.04 4.37 18.56
CA LYS A 420 4.57 4.27 17.17
C LYS A 420 3.04 4.28 17.05
N SER A 421 2.32 4.56 18.14
CA SER A 421 0.85 4.65 18.16
C SER A 421 0.32 5.60 17.09
N ASP A 422 0.99 6.72 16.86
CA ASP A 422 0.54 7.72 15.88
C ASP A 422 0.57 7.15 14.46
N VAL A 423 1.57 6.34 14.13
CA VAL A 423 1.68 5.63 12.85
C VAL A 423 0.57 4.59 12.70
N VAL A 424 0.26 3.85 13.77
CA VAL A 424 -0.84 2.86 13.77
C VAL A 424 -2.19 3.57 13.63
N GLN A 425 -2.41 4.66 14.37
CA GLN A 425 -3.65 5.42 14.31
C GLN A 425 -3.87 6.10 12.96
N ALA A 426 -2.80 6.59 12.34
CA ALA A 426 -2.83 7.12 10.97
C ALA A 426 -3.10 6.01 9.96
N LEU A 427 -2.46 4.84 10.10
CA LEU A 427 -2.70 3.68 9.23
C LEU A 427 -4.18 3.28 9.26
N LEU A 428 -4.74 3.14 10.47
CA LEU A 428 -6.15 2.78 10.61
C LEU A 428 -7.08 3.87 10.05
N GLN A 429 -6.74 5.15 10.21
CA GLN A 429 -7.51 6.25 9.63
C GLN A 429 -7.50 6.20 8.10
N ASP A 430 -6.34 5.95 7.51
CA ASP A 430 -6.18 5.82 6.05
C ASP A 430 -6.97 4.61 5.53
N LEU A 431 -6.97 3.49 6.26
CA LEU A 431 -7.76 2.31 5.90
C LEU A 431 -9.27 2.59 5.95
N ILE A 432 -9.75 3.37 6.91
CA ILE A 432 -11.16 3.80 6.96
C ILE A 432 -11.52 4.61 5.72
N GLY A 433 -10.66 5.57 5.32
CA GLY A 433 -10.82 6.33 4.08
C GLY A 433 -10.76 5.44 2.84
N PHE A 434 -9.82 4.49 2.81
CA PHE A 434 -9.61 3.55 1.71
C PHE A 434 -10.85 2.67 1.47
N PHE A 435 -11.50 2.18 2.53
CA PHE A 435 -12.71 1.36 2.44
C PHE A 435 -14.02 2.17 2.56
N SER A 436 -13.96 3.50 2.43
CA SER A 436 -15.15 4.34 2.53
C SER A 436 -16.18 4.02 1.44
N GLN A 437 -17.46 4.04 1.83
CA GLN A 437 -18.55 3.84 0.88
C GLN A 437 -18.75 5.10 0.02
N PRO A 438 -19.08 4.96 -1.28
CA PRO A 438 -19.39 6.11 -2.12
C PRO A 438 -20.62 6.85 -1.59
N SER A 439 -20.62 8.18 -1.70
CA SER A 439 -21.73 9.00 -1.23
C SER A 439 -23.02 8.69 -1.99
N LEU A 440 -24.15 8.84 -1.30
CA LEU A 440 -25.48 8.63 -1.88
C LEU A 440 -25.85 9.69 -2.93
N SER A 441 -25.13 10.81 -2.96
CA SER A 441 -25.32 11.93 -3.89
C SER A 441 -24.66 11.75 -5.25
N LEU A 442 -23.79 10.75 -5.42
CA LEU A 442 -23.13 10.46 -6.70
C LEU A 442 -24.13 9.93 -7.72
N ASP A 443 -23.81 10.13 -8.99
CA ASP A 443 -24.55 9.49 -10.07
C ASP A 443 -24.52 7.95 -9.94
N HIS A 444 -25.59 7.30 -10.38
CA HIS A 444 -25.76 5.86 -10.22
C HIS A 444 -24.65 5.06 -10.93
N GLU A 445 -24.23 5.48 -12.12
CA GLU A 445 -23.19 4.79 -12.89
C GLU A 445 -21.84 4.88 -12.16
N GLU A 446 -21.44 6.08 -11.77
CA GLU A 446 -20.20 6.32 -11.03
C GLU A 446 -20.20 5.58 -9.68
N ARG A 447 -21.33 5.61 -8.97
CA ARG A 447 -21.50 4.88 -7.71
C ARG A 447 -21.30 3.38 -7.89
N GLN A 448 -21.86 2.79 -8.95
CA GLN A 448 -21.74 1.36 -9.19
C GLN A 448 -20.30 0.95 -9.54
N LEU A 449 -19.58 1.79 -10.30
CA LEU A 449 -18.15 1.59 -10.57
C LEU A 449 -17.31 1.63 -9.29
N ARG A 450 -17.55 2.62 -8.42
CA ARG A 450 -16.86 2.72 -7.12
C ARG A 450 -17.18 1.55 -6.20
N LEU A 451 -18.43 1.05 -6.18
CA LEU A 451 -18.80 -0.14 -5.41
C LEU A 451 -18.11 -1.40 -5.91
N LYS A 452 -18.01 -1.60 -7.24
CA LYS A 452 -17.29 -2.72 -7.84
C LYS A 452 -15.80 -2.67 -7.46
N ALA A 453 -15.19 -1.50 -7.55
CA ALA A 453 -13.79 -1.29 -7.18
C ALA A 453 -13.56 -1.47 -5.66
N LEU A 454 -14.51 -1.06 -4.82
CA LEU A 454 -14.46 -1.31 -3.37
C LEU A 454 -14.52 -2.81 -3.06
N ARG A 455 -15.43 -3.55 -3.69
CA ARG A 455 -15.55 -5.00 -3.47
C ARG A 455 -14.27 -5.75 -3.87
N ASN A 456 -13.70 -5.43 -5.03
CA ASN A 456 -12.43 -6.03 -5.48
C ASN A 456 -11.32 -5.82 -4.43
N ARG A 457 -11.20 -4.61 -3.88
CA ARG A 457 -10.23 -4.32 -2.80
C ARG A 457 -10.51 -5.13 -1.53
N GLN A 458 -11.77 -5.28 -1.15
CA GLN A 458 -12.18 -6.08 0.00
C GLN A 458 -11.85 -7.57 -0.20
N ASP A 459 -12.01 -8.09 -1.42
CA ASP A 459 -11.71 -9.48 -1.77
C ASP A 459 -10.19 -9.76 -1.71
N LEU A 460 -9.36 -8.86 -2.26
CA LEU A 460 -7.89 -8.97 -2.18
C LEU A 460 -7.38 -9.01 -0.73
N PHE A 461 -7.97 -8.20 0.16
CA PHE A 461 -7.66 -8.24 1.60
C PHE A 461 -8.10 -9.56 2.25
N GLN A 462 -9.19 -10.15 1.78
CA GLN A 462 -9.68 -11.44 2.26
C GLN A 462 -8.71 -12.57 1.90
N GLU A 463 -8.22 -12.60 0.65
CA GLU A 463 -7.28 -13.60 0.14
C GLU A 463 -5.97 -13.64 0.95
N GLU A 464 -5.51 -12.46 1.37
CA GLU A 464 -4.32 -12.29 2.22
C GLU A 464 -4.59 -12.50 3.72
N GLY A 465 -5.82 -12.91 4.08
CA GLY A 465 -6.20 -13.23 5.45
C GLY A 465 -6.23 -12.02 6.39
N MET A 466 -6.43 -10.80 5.87
CA MET A 466 -6.39 -9.57 6.65
C MET A 466 -7.45 -9.49 7.75
N ILE A 467 -8.63 -10.10 7.54
CA ILE A 467 -9.66 -10.21 8.59
C ILE A 467 -9.11 -10.93 9.82
N ARG A 468 -8.36 -12.03 9.63
CA ARG A 468 -7.74 -12.78 10.73
C ARG A 468 -6.69 -11.92 11.45
N ILE A 469 -5.91 -11.15 10.71
CA ILE A 469 -4.88 -10.26 11.25
C ILE A 469 -5.50 -9.14 12.08
N LEU A 470 -6.60 -8.54 11.60
CA LEU A 470 -7.36 -7.51 12.31
C LEU A 470 -7.98 -8.07 13.61
N ILE A 471 -8.62 -9.24 13.56
CA ILE A 471 -9.19 -9.89 14.74
C ILE A 471 -8.11 -10.18 15.79
N ALA A 472 -6.94 -10.69 15.36
CA ALA A 472 -5.83 -10.94 16.26
C ALA A 472 -5.29 -9.64 16.89
N ALA A 473 -5.18 -8.57 16.11
CA ALA A 473 -4.80 -7.25 16.63
C ALA A 473 -5.83 -6.71 17.63
N ILE A 474 -7.13 -6.84 17.36
CA ILE A 474 -8.20 -6.45 18.29
C ILE A 474 -8.06 -7.20 19.61
N ASN A 475 -7.83 -8.52 19.57
CA ASN A 475 -7.64 -9.31 20.79
C ASN A 475 -6.41 -8.86 21.57
N PHE A 476 -5.29 -8.61 20.88
CA PHE A 476 -4.05 -8.11 21.51
C PHE A 476 -4.28 -6.79 22.28
N PHE A 477 -4.92 -5.80 21.66
CA PHE A 477 -5.19 -4.52 22.33
C PHE A 477 -6.25 -4.64 23.44
N SER A 478 -7.25 -5.49 23.25
CA SER A 478 -8.31 -5.71 24.25
C SER A 478 -7.79 -6.41 25.51
N GLU A 479 -6.99 -7.48 25.35
CA GLU A 479 -6.41 -8.22 26.49
C GLU A 479 -5.47 -7.36 27.33
N ARG A 480 -4.72 -6.46 26.68
CA ARG A 480 -3.86 -5.50 27.38
C ARG A 480 -4.65 -4.49 28.21
N ARG A 481 -5.79 -4.03 27.70
CA ARG A 481 -6.67 -3.10 28.43
C ARG A 481 -7.19 -3.74 29.71
N GLU A 482 -7.66 -4.98 29.64
CA GLU A 482 -8.27 -5.69 30.78
C GLU A 482 -7.28 -5.99 31.92
N LYS A 483 -5.98 -6.14 31.63
CA LYS A 483 -5.00 -6.68 32.59
C LYS A 483 -3.98 -5.67 33.12
N THR A 484 -3.94 -4.44 32.61
CA THR A 484 -2.90 -3.47 32.97
C THR A 484 -3.50 -2.34 33.84
N LEU A 485 -2.89 -2.01 34.98
CA LEU A 485 -3.01 -0.66 35.56
C LEU A 485 -2.27 0.29 34.62
N LEU A 486 -2.93 0.71 33.54
CA LEU A 486 -2.34 1.57 32.53
C LEU A 486 -2.04 2.93 33.16
N LEU A 487 -0.88 3.49 32.84
CA LEU A 487 -0.58 4.88 33.12
C LEU A 487 -1.64 5.76 32.43
N GLU A 488 -2.03 6.85 33.10
CA GLU A 488 -2.96 7.85 32.59
C GLU A 488 -2.55 8.29 31.15
N GLY A 489 -3.49 8.24 30.20
CA GLY A 489 -3.26 8.58 28.78
C GLY A 489 -2.84 7.42 27.87
N VAL A 490 -2.39 6.26 28.39
CA VAL A 490 -2.16 5.05 27.57
C VAL A 490 -3.48 4.33 27.28
N GLU A 491 -4.40 4.32 28.25
CA GLU A 491 -5.72 3.70 28.09
C GLU A 491 -6.52 4.33 26.95
N GLU A 492 -6.60 5.66 26.90
CA GLU A 492 -7.31 6.39 25.84
C GLU A 492 -6.75 6.08 24.45
N LYS A 493 -5.42 5.92 24.32
CA LYS A 493 -4.78 5.55 23.05
C LYS A 493 -5.14 4.13 22.62
N ILE A 494 -5.11 3.18 23.55
CA ILE A 494 -5.49 1.78 23.28
C ILE A 494 -6.98 1.70 22.92
N GLU A 495 -7.84 2.46 23.59
CA GLU A 495 -9.25 2.55 23.28
C GLU A 495 -9.49 3.13 21.89
N SER A 496 -8.83 4.25 21.57
CA SER A 496 -8.91 4.87 20.24
C SER A 496 -8.46 3.92 19.12
N ILE A 497 -7.34 3.20 19.32
CA ILE A 497 -6.86 2.18 18.36
C ILE A 497 -7.88 1.05 18.22
N THR A 498 -8.39 0.53 19.33
CA THR A 498 -9.36 -0.57 19.34
C THR A 498 -10.65 -0.18 18.62
N ASN A 499 -11.15 1.03 18.87
CA ASN A 499 -12.32 1.57 18.19
C ASN A 499 -12.11 1.67 16.68
N LYS A 500 -10.96 2.22 16.25
CA LYS A 500 -10.60 2.31 14.82
C LYS A 500 -10.46 0.93 14.18
N LEU A 501 -9.90 -0.07 14.88
CA LEU A 501 -9.81 -1.45 14.38
C LEU A 501 -11.19 -2.05 14.09
N TYR A 502 -12.17 -1.82 14.96
CA TYR A 502 -13.55 -2.28 14.70
C TYR A 502 -14.19 -1.55 13.52
N VAL A 503 -13.97 -0.23 13.38
CA VAL A 503 -14.49 0.53 12.22
C VAL A 503 -13.84 0.04 10.91
N VAL A 504 -12.53 -0.22 10.89
CA VAL A 504 -11.85 -0.82 9.73
C VAL A 504 -12.44 -2.19 9.41
N LEU A 505 -12.67 -3.02 10.44
CA LEU A 505 -13.28 -4.33 10.26
C LEU A 505 -14.69 -4.21 9.66
N ALA A 506 -15.51 -3.26 10.15
CA ALA A 506 -16.84 -2.99 9.60
C ALA A 506 -16.76 -2.54 8.14
N ALA A 507 -15.86 -1.61 7.81
CA ALA A 507 -15.67 -1.12 6.45
C ALA A 507 -15.20 -2.22 5.47
N LEU A 508 -14.43 -3.19 5.95
CA LEU A 508 -13.93 -4.31 5.14
C LEU A 508 -15.03 -5.33 4.80
N ILE A 509 -16.02 -5.52 5.67
CA ILE A 509 -17.10 -6.50 5.46
C ILE A 509 -18.35 -5.90 4.81
N LYS A 510 -18.62 -4.61 5.03
CA LYS A 510 -19.87 -3.97 4.60
C LYS A 510 -20.04 -4.01 3.09
N GLY A 511 -21.18 -4.52 2.62
CA GLY A 511 -21.53 -4.67 1.21
C GLY A 511 -20.87 -5.87 0.51
N ASN A 512 -20.21 -6.75 1.27
CA ASN A 512 -19.54 -7.96 0.76
C ASN A 512 -19.99 -9.21 1.53
N ARG A 513 -20.90 -9.97 0.91
CA ARG A 513 -21.43 -11.23 1.46
C ARG A 513 -20.34 -12.29 1.71
N ALA A 514 -19.32 -12.38 0.86
CA ALA A 514 -18.23 -13.36 1.04
C ALA A 514 -17.47 -13.08 2.34
N ASN A 515 -17.13 -11.81 2.57
CA ASN A 515 -16.51 -11.37 3.82
C ASN A 515 -17.40 -11.59 5.05
N CYS A 516 -18.70 -11.29 4.96
CA CYS A 516 -19.63 -11.53 6.06
C CYS A 516 -19.80 -13.02 6.38
N SER A 517 -19.80 -13.90 5.37
CA SER A 517 -19.94 -15.36 5.55
C SER A 517 -18.80 -15.97 6.38
N ASN A 518 -17.62 -15.32 6.43
CA ASN A 518 -16.53 -15.74 7.31
C ASN A 518 -16.91 -15.69 8.80
N PHE A 519 -17.94 -14.92 9.18
CA PHE A 519 -18.48 -14.85 10.53
C PHE A 519 -19.60 -15.86 10.79
N ALA A 520 -20.03 -16.64 9.79
CA ALA A 520 -20.98 -17.75 9.93
C ALA A 520 -20.33 -19.00 10.57
N GLN A 521 -19.52 -18.78 11.61
CA GLN A 521 -18.89 -19.80 12.43
C GLN A 521 -19.24 -19.51 13.88
N THR A 522 -19.73 -20.51 14.61
CA THR A 522 -20.17 -20.35 16.01
C THR A 522 -19.11 -19.67 16.87
N ALA A 523 -17.83 -20.03 16.71
CA ALA A 523 -16.73 -19.42 17.45
C ALA A 523 -16.57 -17.91 17.20
N ARG A 524 -16.68 -17.46 15.94
CA ARG A 524 -16.51 -16.04 15.57
C ARG A 524 -17.72 -15.19 15.92
N LEU A 525 -18.93 -15.74 15.75
CA LEU A 525 -20.16 -15.06 16.14
C LEU A 525 -20.21 -14.87 17.67
N ASN A 526 -19.95 -15.95 18.42
CA ASN A 526 -19.89 -15.89 19.88
C ASN A 526 -18.80 -14.91 20.35
N TRP A 527 -17.63 -14.92 19.71
CA TRP A 527 -16.57 -13.94 19.99
C TRP A 527 -17.06 -12.50 19.84
N LEU A 528 -17.74 -12.18 18.74
CA LEU A 528 -18.23 -10.82 18.47
C LEU A 528 -19.30 -10.39 19.49
N VAL A 529 -20.25 -11.27 19.80
CA VAL A 529 -21.33 -10.99 20.77
C VAL A 529 -20.77 -10.88 22.21
N ASN A 530 -19.81 -11.71 22.59
CA ASN A 530 -19.17 -11.61 23.91
C ASN A 530 -18.41 -10.29 24.06
N ARG A 531 -17.81 -9.76 22.98
CA ARG A 531 -17.17 -8.43 23.00
C ARG A 531 -18.18 -7.30 23.17
N LEU A 532 -19.40 -7.44 22.65
CA LEU A 532 -20.49 -6.49 22.92
C LEU A 532 -20.90 -6.50 24.39
N GLN A 533 -20.84 -7.64 25.07
CA GLN A 533 -21.22 -7.72 26.49
C GLN A 533 -20.21 -7.06 27.44
N SER A 534 -19.00 -6.74 26.96
CA SER A 534 -17.98 -6.06 27.76
C SER A 534 -18.42 -4.63 28.10
N GLN A 535 -18.07 -4.13 29.28
CA GLN A 535 -18.42 -2.77 29.75
C GLN A 535 -17.92 -1.65 28.82
N HIS A 536 -16.95 -1.96 27.96
CA HIS A 536 -16.32 -1.03 27.03
C HIS A 536 -16.69 -1.32 25.56
N ALA A 537 -17.89 -1.86 25.32
CA ALA A 537 -18.37 -2.10 23.97
C ALA A 537 -18.37 -0.80 23.15
N SER A 538 -17.44 -0.72 22.20
CA SER A 538 -17.34 0.42 21.30
C SER A 538 -18.46 0.39 20.28
N GLY A 539 -18.93 1.57 19.85
CA GLY A 539 -19.91 1.67 18.77
C GLY A 539 -19.47 0.97 17.47
N GLY A 540 -18.15 0.73 17.29
CA GLY A 540 -17.61 -0.03 16.18
C GLY A 540 -17.97 -1.51 16.20
N VAL A 541 -18.06 -2.17 17.38
CA VAL A 541 -18.45 -3.59 17.45
C VAL A 541 -19.90 -3.79 16.98
N LEU A 542 -20.77 -2.85 17.35
CA LEU A 542 -22.17 -2.86 16.95
C LEU A 542 -22.31 -2.66 15.44
N GLU A 543 -21.48 -1.80 14.85
CA GLU A 543 -21.44 -1.58 13.40
C GLU A 543 -20.95 -2.82 12.64
N VAL A 544 -19.96 -3.55 13.18
CA VAL A 544 -19.53 -4.85 12.63
C VAL A 544 -20.70 -5.83 12.66
N LEU A 545 -21.36 -6.00 13.82
CA LEU A 545 -22.49 -6.92 13.95
C LEU A 545 -23.61 -6.56 12.98
N HIS A 546 -24.01 -5.28 12.93
CA HIS A 546 -25.02 -4.80 12.00
C HIS A 546 -24.67 -5.16 10.54
N SER A 547 -23.43 -4.89 10.11
CA SER A 547 -22.99 -5.16 8.74
C SER A 547 -23.01 -6.65 8.39
N VAL A 548 -22.60 -7.52 9.32
CA VAL A 548 -22.67 -8.97 9.13
C VAL A 548 -24.11 -9.46 8.98
N LEU A 549 -25.02 -8.96 9.83
CA LEU A 549 -26.42 -9.38 9.86
C LEU A 549 -27.22 -8.94 8.64
N VAL A 550 -26.90 -7.77 8.07
CA VAL A 550 -27.57 -7.27 6.87
C VAL A 550 -27.14 -8.07 5.64
N ASP A 551 -25.84 -8.32 5.47
CA ASP A 551 -25.31 -8.87 4.22
C ASP A 551 -25.18 -10.41 4.19
N SER A 552 -25.26 -11.10 5.35
CA SER A 552 -25.16 -12.58 5.42
C SER A 552 -26.38 -13.24 6.07
N PRO A 553 -27.26 -13.89 5.28
CA PRO A 553 -28.36 -14.69 5.83
C PRO A 553 -27.87 -15.94 6.58
N GLU A 554 -26.68 -16.45 6.25
CA GLU A 554 -26.09 -17.61 6.93
C GLU A 554 -25.81 -17.33 8.40
N VAL A 555 -25.37 -16.11 8.72
CA VAL A 555 -25.12 -15.69 10.10
C VAL A 555 -26.42 -15.60 10.89
N LEU A 556 -27.50 -15.07 10.29
CA LEU A 556 -28.81 -14.98 10.92
C LEU A 556 -29.35 -16.35 11.35
N ASN A 557 -29.11 -17.39 10.55
CA ASN A 557 -29.51 -18.75 10.87
C ASN A 557 -28.72 -19.38 12.05
N MET A 558 -27.57 -18.80 12.40
CA MET A 558 -26.71 -19.28 13.49
C MET A 558 -26.96 -18.54 14.82
N ILE A 559 -27.89 -17.59 14.84
CA ILE A 559 -28.20 -16.79 16.03
C ILE A 559 -28.99 -17.62 17.03
N THR A 560 -28.54 -17.59 18.28
CA THR A 560 -29.18 -18.23 19.40
C THR A 560 -29.91 -17.21 20.26
N GLU A 561 -30.82 -17.68 21.11
CA GLU A 561 -31.51 -16.86 22.10
C GLU A 561 -30.54 -16.07 23.01
N SER A 562 -29.44 -16.70 23.43
CA SER A 562 -28.42 -16.05 24.26
C SER A 562 -27.82 -14.82 23.59
N HIS A 563 -27.68 -14.81 22.26
CA HIS A 563 -27.18 -13.65 21.53
C HIS A 563 -28.19 -12.50 21.50
N ILE A 564 -29.48 -12.81 21.31
CA ILE A 564 -30.54 -11.80 21.29
C ILE A 564 -30.66 -11.14 22.67
N LEU A 565 -30.65 -11.95 23.74
CA LEU A 565 -30.66 -11.43 25.12
C LEU A 565 -29.44 -10.56 25.42
N ALA A 566 -28.26 -10.91 24.90
CA ALA A 566 -27.06 -10.09 25.01
C ALA A 566 -27.24 -8.70 24.39
N ILE A 567 -27.81 -8.65 23.18
CA ILE A 567 -28.05 -7.40 22.43
C ILE A 567 -29.10 -6.55 23.15
N ILE A 568 -30.18 -7.15 23.66
CA ILE A 568 -31.19 -6.44 24.46
C ILE A 568 -30.56 -5.88 25.74
N GLY A 569 -29.68 -6.64 26.40
CA GLY A 569 -28.94 -6.17 27.57
C GLY A 569 -28.06 -4.94 27.31
N LEU A 570 -27.70 -4.65 26.05
CA LEU A 570 -27.00 -3.42 25.70
C LEU A 570 -27.90 -2.19 25.81
N LEU A 571 -29.20 -2.29 25.51
CA LEU A 571 -30.15 -1.18 25.68
C LEU A 571 -30.30 -0.79 27.15
N ASP A 572 -30.23 -1.78 28.04
CA ASP A 572 -30.32 -1.58 29.48
C ASP A 572 -29.05 -0.92 30.05
N ARG A 573 -27.87 -1.36 29.61
CA ARG A 573 -26.58 -0.87 30.10
C ARG A 573 -26.12 0.45 29.49
N ASN A 574 -26.28 0.60 28.17
CA ASN A 574 -25.69 1.70 27.39
C ASN A 574 -26.73 2.79 27.07
N GLY A 575 -28.00 2.58 27.44
CA GLY A 575 -29.10 3.49 27.17
C GLY A 575 -29.71 3.34 25.77
N ARG A 576 -30.54 4.32 25.40
CA ARG A 576 -31.35 4.30 24.16
C ARG A 576 -30.51 4.68 22.94
N ASP A 577 -29.73 3.74 22.42
CA ASP A 577 -28.99 3.89 21.16
C ASP A 577 -29.85 3.40 19.96
N PRO A 578 -30.15 4.26 18.96
CA PRO A 578 -30.90 3.85 17.77
C PRO A 578 -30.23 2.70 17.01
N LYS A 579 -28.90 2.59 17.02
CA LYS A 579 -28.18 1.54 16.31
C LYS A 579 -28.50 0.13 16.84
N VAL A 580 -28.77 0.00 18.14
CA VAL A 580 -29.14 -1.30 18.72
C VAL A 580 -30.52 -1.71 18.22
N LEU A 581 -31.42 -0.76 18.03
CA LEU A 581 -32.73 -1.01 17.42
C LEU A 581 -32.60 -1.37 15.93
N ASP A 582 -31.68 -0.75 15.19
CA ASP A 582 -31.38 -1.10 13.80
C ASP A 582 -30.88 -2.56 13.67
N VAL A 583 -30.04 -3.00 14.63
CA VAL A 583 -29.61 -4.40 14.72
C VAL A 583 -30.80 -5.32 14.99
N LEU A 584 -31.66 -5.01 15.98
CA LEU A 584 -32.86 -5.80 16.28
C LEU A 584 -33.84 -5.86 15.10
N CYS A 585 -33.94 -4.78 14.33
CA CYS A 585 -34.72 -4.73 13.10
C CYS A 585 -34.14 -5.69 12.04
N SER A 586 -32.82 -5.63 11.83
CA SER A 586 -32.10 -6.50 10.88
C SER A 586 -32.14 -7.98 11.28
N LEU A 587 -32.28 -8.29 12.58
CA LEU A 587 -32.49 -9.66 13.08
C LEU A 587 -33.86 -10.23 12.74
N CYS A 588 -34.86 -9.37 12.55
CA CYS A 588 -36.24 -9.77 12.25
C CYS A 588 -36.45 -10.06 10.77
N VAL A 589 -35.84 -9.25 9.89
CA VAL A 589 -36.04 -9.32 8.44
C VAL A 589 -34.69 -9.16 7.73
N ASN A 590 -34.37 -10.12 6.85
CA ASN A 590 -33.22 -10.03 5.97
C ASN A 590 -33.65 -10.28 4.52
N ASN A 591 -33.27 -9.37 3.62
CA ASN A 591 -33.58 -9.46 2.18
C ASN A 591 -35.06 -9.77 1.87
N GLY A 592 -35.98 -9.20 2.66
CA GLY A 592 -37.42 -9.40 2.51
C GLY A 592 -37.99 -10.69 3.13
N VAL A 593 -37.16 -11.52 3.75
CA VAL A 593 -37.57 -12.76 4.43
C VAL A 593 -37.54 -12.55 5.95
N ALA A 594 -38.66 -12.90 6.61
CA ALA A 594 -38.83 -12.77 8.05
C ALA A 594 -38.37 -14.02 8.81
N VAL A 595 -37.64 -13.83 9.92
CA VAL A 595 -37.18 -14.92 10.81
C VAL A 595 -38.08 -14.99 12.04
N ARG A 596 -39.09 -15.88 12.00
CA ARG A 596 -40.11 -15.97 13.07
C ARG A 596 -39.55 -16.27 14.46
N ALA A 597 -38.53 -17.10 14.56
CA ALA A 597 -37.92 -17.45 15.85
C ALA A 597 -37.38 -16.21 16.57
N ASN A 598 -36.62 -15.37 15.84
CA ASN A 598 -36.05 -14.13 16.37
C ASN A 598 -37.16 -13.14 16.74
N GLN A 599 -38.20 -13.02 15.91
CA GLN A 599 -39.35 -12.14 16.19
C GLN A 599 -40.04 -12.48 17.50
N ASN A 600 -40.29 -13.77 17.76
CA ASN A 600 -40.92 -14.21 19.02
C ASN A 600 -40.04 -13.87 20.22
N LEU A 601 -38.74 -14.18 20.16
CA LEU A 601 -37.79 -13.91 21.24
C LEU A 601 -37.66 -12.42 21.55
N ILE A 602 -37.64 -11.57 20.52
CA ILE A 602 -37.60 -10.11 20.67
C ILE A 602 -38.90 -9.59 21.30
N CYS A 603 -40.06 -10.09 20.84
CA CYS A 603 -41.36 -9.72 21.39
C CYS A 603 -41.50 -10.10 22.88
N GLU A 604 -41.08 -11.31 23.25
CA GLU A 604 -41.15 -11.78 24.64
C GLU A 604 -40.25 -10.96 25.57
N ASN A 605 -39.05 -10.59 25.13
CA ASN A 605 -38.06 -9.96 25.99
C ASN A 605 -38.14 -8.42 26.05
N ILE A 606 -38.54 -7.75 24.96
CA ILE A 606 -38.60 -6.27 24.92
C ILE A 606 -40.02 -5.74 25.16
N LEU A 607 -41.01 -6.25 24.42
CA LEU A 607 -42.36 -5.67 24.40
C LEU A 607 -43.15 -5.96 25.67
N GLN A 608 -42.88 -7.07 26.36
CA GLN A 608 -43.59 -7.42 27.59
C GLN A 608 -43.08 -6.64 28.80
N ARG A 609 -41.77 -6.37 28.88
CA ARG A 609 -41.17 -5.68 30.04
C ARG A 609 -41.51 -4.20 30.10
N ARG A 610 -41.70 -3.53 28.95
CA ARG A 610 -42.18 -2.14 28.82
C ARG A 610 -41.31 -1.07 29.52
N ASP A 611 -40.20 -1.44 30.14
CA ASP A 611 -39.27 -0.61 30.89
C ASP A 611 -38.28 0.16 29.99
N LEU A 612 -37.84 -0.46 28.90
CA LEU A 612 -36.81 0.10 28.01
C LEU A 612 -37.36 1.09 26.96
N LEU A 613 -38.57 0.84 26.46
CA LEU A 613 -39.18 1.58 25.34
C LEU A 613 -40.06 2.75 25.81
N LEU A 614 -40.21 3.75 24.93
CA LEU A 614 -41.16 4.84 25.15
C LEU A 614 -42.61 4.31 25.03
N GLN A 615 -43.45 4.71 25.97
CA GLN A 615 -44.87 4.40 26.00
C GLN A 615 -45.69 5.68 25.90
N THR A 616 -46.89 5.56 25.35
CA THR A 616 -47.88 6.64 25.34
C THR A 616 -49.25 6.06 25.59
N ALA A 617 -50.10 6.83 26.25
CA ALA A 617 -51.50 6.52 26.49
C ALA A 617 -52.30 7.80 26.34
N LEU A 618 -53.56 7.66 25.92
CA LEU A 618 -54.48 8.79 25.83
C LEU A 618 -54.88 9.17 27.26
N VAL A 619 -54.65 10.43 27.64
CA VAL A 619 -54.95 10.95 28.98
C VAL A 619 -55.89 12.14 28.84
N ASP A 620 -56.97 12.14 29.61
CA ASP A 620 -57.94 13.23 29.60
C ASP A 620 -57.34 14.52 30.15
N HIS A 621 -57.68 15.66 29.53
CA HIS A 621 -57.20 16.95 29.97
C HIS A 621 -57.94 17.38 31.24
N VAL A 622 -57.22 17.44 32.37
CA VAL A 622 -57.77 17.93 33.63
C VAL A 622 -57.71 19.46 33.62
N ALA A 623 -58.87 20.13 33.60
CA ALA A 623 -58.97 21.57 33.81
C ALA A 623 -58.98 21.84 35.32
N TRP A 624 -58.12 22.77 35.77
CA TRP A 624 -58.04 23.19 37.17
C TRP A 624 -59.19 24.12 37.56
#